data_AF-A0A5C1NGY1-F1
#
_entry.id   AF-A0A5C1NGY1-F1
#
_cell.length_a   1.000
_cell.length_b   1.000
_cell.length_c   1.000
_cell.angle_alpha   90.00
_cell.angle_beta   90.00
_cell.angle_gamma   90.00
#
_symmetry.space_group_name_H-M   'P 1'
#
loop_
_entity.id
_entity.type
_entity.pdbx_description
1 polymer ?
#
loop_
_entity_poly.entity_id
_entity_poly.type
_entity_poly.pdbx_seq_one_letter_code
_entity_poly.pdbx_strand_id
1 'polypeptide(L)' 'MSLTKPQKRLLETMKARQQFVHHLLGGGWRLFDGTPVHHRTVESLAKSGVLAPAANDLFGDRTTAYRIADHH' A
#
# COMPACT_ATOMS: atom_id res chain seq x y z
N MET A 1 -16.91 -8.12 2.81
CA MET A 1 -15.69 -8.51 3.58
C MET A 1 -15.37 -7.40 4.57
N SER A 2 -15.07 -7.73 5.83
CA SER A 2 -14.65 -6.73 6.83
C SER A 2 -13.14 -6.60 6.85
N LEU A 3 -12.63 -5.37 6.85
CA LEU A 3 -11.19 -5.10 6.94
C LEU A 3 -10.65 -5.51 8.32
N THR A 4 -9.49 -6.15 8.34
CA THR A 4 -8.77 -6.46 9.58
C THR A 4 -8.26 -5.19 10.26
N LYS A 5 -7.98 -5.24 11.57
CA LYS A 5 -7.38 -4.12 12.32
C LYS A 5 -6.11 -3.55 11.66
N PRO A 6 -5.11 -4.35 11.22
CA PRO A 6 -3.93 -3.81 10.54
C PRO A 6 -4.25 -3.18 9.18
N GLN A 7 -5.21 -3.71 8.42
CA GLN A 7 -5.65 -3.10 7.15
C GLN A 7 -6.30 -1.74 7.39
N LYS A 8 -7.22 -1.65 8.35
CA LYS A 8 -7.86 -0.37 8.73
C LYS A 8 -6.83 0.67 9.14
N ARG A 9 -5.91 0.30 10.04
CA ARG A 9 -4.84 1.20 10.50
C ARG A 9 -3.97 1.69 9.34
N LEU A 10 -3.60 0.82 8.41
CA LEU A 10 -2.83 1.21 7.22
C LEU A 10 -3.59 2.24 6.38
N LEU A 11 -4.86 1.97 6.07
CA LEU A 11 -5.69 2.88 5.27
C LEU A 11 -5.92 4.22 5.96
N GLU A 12 -6.19 4.23 7.26
CA GLU A 12 -6.31 5.46 8.05
C GLU A 12 -5.02 6.29 7.99
N THR A 13 -3.86 5.64 8.12
CA THR A 13 -2.56 6.31 8.08
C THR A 13 -2.21 6.83 6.68
N MET A 14 -2.55 6.07 5.63
CA MET A 14 -2.42 6.51 4.25
C MET A 14 -3.33 7.69 3.94
N LYS A 15 -4.60 7.64 4.36
CA LYS A 15 -5.60 8.69 4.13
C LYS A 15 -5.28 9.97 4.89
N ALA A 16 -4.91 9.86 6.17
CA ALA A 16 -4.63 11.02 7.03
C ALA A 16 -3.46 11.87 6.51
N ARG A 17 -2.51 11.26 5.80
CA ARG A 17 -1.32 11.94 5.27
C ARG A 17 -1.27 11.99 3.75
N GLN A 18 -2.34 11.56 3.06
CA GLN A 18 -2.40 11.40 1.60
C GLN A 18 -1.14 10.72 1.01
N GLN A 19 -0.63 9.72 1.71
CA GLN A 19 0.65 9.07 1.38
C GLN A 19 0.45 7.71 0.74
N PHE A 20 1.50 7.22 0.08
CA PHE A 20 1.53 5.91 -0.55
C PHE A 20 2.25 4.90 0.34
N VAL A 21 2.03 3.61 0.06
CA VAL A 21 2.86 2.54 0.61
C VAL A 21 3.87 2.14 -0.47
N HIS A 22 5.16 2.17 -0.12
CA HIS A 22 6.27 1.94 -1.03
C HIS A 22 6.95 0.62 -0.72
N HIS A 23 7.42 -0.07 -1.76
CA HIS A 23 8.29 -1.22 -1.64
C HIS A 23 9.75 -0.77 -1.79
N LEU A 24 10.53 -0.89 -0.73
CA LEU A 24 11.97 -0.64 -0.77
C LEU A 24 12.72 -1.95 -0.99
N LEU A 25 13.62 -1.96 -1.97
CA LEU A 25 14.48 -3.12 -2.24
C LEU A 25 15.29 -3.49 -0.98
N GLY A 26 15.17 -4.74 -0.53
CA GLY A 26 15.79 -5.24 0.70
C GLY A 26 15.12 -4.82 2.01
N GLY A 27 14.13 -3.91 1.98
CA GLY A 27 13.45 -3.37 3.17
C GLY A 27 11.95 -3.70 3.27
N GLY A 28 11.33 -4.18 2.19
CA GLY A 28 9.91 -4.54 2.13
C GLY A 28 8.98 -3.35 1.98
N TRP A 29 7.69 -3.56 2.28
CA TRP A 29 6.65 -2.52 2.18
C TRP A 29 6.69 -1.59 3.39
N ARG A 30 6.63 -0.28 3.15
CA ARG A 30 6.73 0.76 4.17
C ARG A 30 5.93 1.99 3.81
N LEU A 31 5.50 2.73 4.81
CA LEU A 31 4.99 4.10 4.65
C LEU A 31 6.17 5.10 4.55
N PHE A 32 5.88 6.33 4.12
CA PHE A 32 6.90 7.36 3.96
C PHE A 32 7.60 7.72 5.28
N ASP A 33 6.90 7.61 6.41
CA ASP A 33 7.47 7.80 7.74
C ASP A 33 8.36 6.64 8.23
N GLY A 34 8.61 5.65 7.37
CA GLY A 34 9.43 4.49 7.66
C GLY A 34 8.68 3.37 8.38
N THR A 35 7.40 3.53 8.70
CA THR A 35 6.60 2.47 9.35
C THR A 35 6.55 1.22 8.46
N PRO A 36 6.95 0.04 8.97
CA PRO A 36 6.88 -1.19 8.20
C PRO A 36 5.43 -1.65 8.01
N VAL A 37 5.14 -2.11 6.80
CA VAL A 37 3.85 -2.67 6.40
C VAL A 37 4.06 -4.11 5.97
N HIS A 38 3.23 -5.01 6.48
CA HIS A 38 3.34 -6.42 6.12
C HIS A 38 2.89 -6.64 4.65
N HIS A 39 3.68 -7.38 3.87
CA HIS A 39 3.40 -7.61 2.44
C HIS A 39 1.99 -8.16 2.19
N ARG A 40 1.55 -9.16 2.96
CA ARG A 40 0.18 -9.72 2.87
C ARG A 40 -0.93 -8.69 3.04
N THR A 41 -0.70 -7.65 3.85
CA THR A 41 -1.68 -6.56 4.04
C THR A 41 -1.83 -5.77 2.74
N VAL A 42 -0.72 -5.42 2.11
CA VAL A 42 -0.70 -4.70 0.82
C VAL A 42 -1.32 -5.56 -0.28
N GLU A 43 -0.88 -6.81 -0.42
CA GLU A 43 -1.41 -7.74 -1.42
C GLU A 43 -2.91 -7.99 -1.26
N SER A 44 -3.37 -8.20 -0.02
CA SER A 44 -4.79 -8.43 0.25
C SER A 44 -5.64 -7.20 -0.11
N LEU A 45 -5.16 -5.98 0.16
CA LEU A 45 -5.89 -4.76 -0.16
C LEU A 45 -5.84 -4.43 -1.66
N ALA A 46 -4.73 -4.73 -2.33
CA ALA A 46 -4.60 -4.59 -3.77
C ALA A 46 -5.53 -5.57 -4.50
N LYS A 47 -5.56 -6.84 -4.09
CA LYS A 47 -6.47 -7.85 -4.65
C LYS A 47 -7.95 -7.52 -4.45
N SER A 48 -8.30 -6.81 -3.38
CA SER A 48 -9.68 -6.37 -3.14
C SER A 48 -10.02 -5.03 -3.80
N GLY A 49 -9.13 -4.46 -4.61
CA GLY A 49 -9.34 -3.19 -5.31
C GLY A 49 -9.32 -1.94 -4.41
N VAL A 50 -8.98 -2.09 -3.12
CA VAL A 50 -8.92 -0.97 -2.18
C VAL A 50 -7.64 -0.15 -2.39
N LEU A 51 -6.57 -0.82 -2.80
CA LEU A 51 -5.33 -0.17 -3.23
C LEU A 51 -5.17 -0.29 -4.74
N ALA A 52 -4.79 0.80 -5.38
CA ALA A 52 -4.45 0.86 -6.80
C ALA A 52 -2.93 1.03 -6.97
N PRO A 53 -2.32 0.42 -8.00
CA PRO A 53 -0.93 0.69 -8.37
C PRO A 53 -0.71 2.19 -8.58
N ALA A 54 0.37 2.72 -8.00
CA ALA A 54 0.75 4.13 -8.10
C ALA A 54 2.08 4.32 -8.83
N ALA A 55 3.02 3.38 -8.68
CA ALA A 55 4.29 3.39 -9.38
C ALA A 55 4.79 1.96 -9.60
N ASN A 56 5.62 1.79 -10.63
CA ASN A 56 6.31 0.55 -10.96
C ASN A 56 7.82 0.72 -10.79
N ASP A 57 8.57 -0.38 -10.87
CA ASP A 57 10.03 -0.34 -10.94
C ASP A 57 10.50 0.25 -12.28
N LEU A 58 11.81 0.43 -12.41
CA LEU A 58 12.43 1.04 -13.59
C LEU A 58 12.15 0.25 -14.89
N PHE A 59 11.84 -1.03 -14.78
CA PHE A 59 11.55 -1.92 -15.91
C PHE A 59 10.04 -2.05 -16.18
N GLY A 60 9.19 -1.55 -15.28
CA GLY A 60 7.73 -1.64 -15.39
C GLY A 60 7.17 -3.02 -14.99
N ASP A 61 8.00 -3.94 -14.51
CA ASP A 61 7.63 -5.34 -14.24
C ASP A 61 6.91 -5.50 -12.91
N ARG A 62 7.22 -4.64 -11.93
CA ARG A 62 6.71 -4.77 -10.55
C ARG A 62 6.17 -3.46 -10.02
N THR A 63 4.98 -3.50 -9.43
CA THR A 63 4.44 -2.36 -8.68
C THR A 63 5.31 -2.09 -7.45
N THR A 64 5.88 -0.90 -7.37
CA THR A 64 6.73 -0.43 -6.27
C THR A 64 6.02 0.52 -5.33
N ALA A 65 4.84 1.03 -5.70
CA ALA A 65 4.02 1.83 -4.80
C ALA A 65 2.53 1.60 -5.03
N TYR A 66 1.75 1.63 -3.95
CA TYR A 66 0.30 1.60 -3.98
C TYR A 66 -0.30 2.84 -3.30
N ARG A 67 -1.40 3.32 -3.85
CA ARG A 67 -2.25 4.37 -3.28
C ARG A 67 -3.64 3.84 -2.98
N ILE A 68 -4.38 4.53 -2.12
CA ILE A 68 -5.81 4.23 -1.92
C ILE A 68 -6.53 4.46 -3.25
N ALA A 69 -7.34 3.49 -3.68
CA ALA A 69 -8.19 3.65 -4.85
C ALA A 69 -9.29 4.68 -4.54
N ASP A 70 -9.40 5.72 -5.35
CA ASP A 70 -10.56 6.61 -5.31
C ASP A 70 -11.78 5.83 -5.80
N HIS A 71 -12.65 5.44 -4.88
CA HIS A 71 -14.01 5.02 -5.20
C HIS A 71 -14.81 6.29 -5.51
N HIS A 72 -14.89 6.62 -6.80
CA HIS A 72 -15.85 7.59 -7.32
C HIS A 72 -17.25 6.96 -7.40
#